data_AF-A0A068NPK5-F1
#
_entry.id   AF-A0A068NPK5-F1
#
_cell.length_a   1.000
_cell.length_b   1.000
_cell.length_c   1.000
_cell.angle_alpha   90.00
_cell.angle_beta   90.00
_cell.angle_gamma   90.00
#
_symmetry.space_group_name_H-M   'P 1'
#
loop_
_entity.id
_entity.type
_entity.pdbx_description
1 polymer ?
#
loop_
_entity_poly.entity_id
_entity_poly.type
_entity_poly.pdbx_seq_one_letter_code
_entity_poly.pdbx_strand_id
1 'polypeptide(L)'
;MTLQVPFEQFAAAAKRVLGAREAFVARHPSGALVTASSSTARTVVAAVAPFPPEEARKRLKEAGLETFEGVWSIEGLTELEEECPAETYVVAIGYESSDGKPGVWVDAFAELPTQVQALKAMYEELRETGELSEVSFEEFVRLANVNVVIVSPAQLRGFLSAKTARPANLAS
;
A
#
# COMPACT_ATOMS: atom_id res chain seq x y z
N MET A 1 4.72 3.78 27.37
CA MET A 1 3.93 5.03 27.15
C MET A 1 4.48 5.73 25.93
N THR A 2 3.65 6.35 25.10
CA THR A 2 4.12 7.00 23.85
C THR A 2 3.80 8.49 23.89
N LEU A 3 4.81 9.32 23.63
CA LEU A 3 4.68 10.77 23.45
C LEU A 3 4.70 11.07 21.94
N GLN A 4 3.55 11.45 21.39
CA GLN A 4 3.45 11.87 19.99
C GLN A 4 3.73 13.36 19.86
N VAL A 5 4.59 13.72 18.91
CA VAL A 5 4.96 15.12 18.62
C VAL A 5 4.98 15.37 17.11
N PRO A 6 4.82 16.62 16.66
CA PRO A 6 5.10 16.97 15.26
C PRO A 6 6.54 16.61 14.88
N PHE A 7 6.76 16.17 13.62
CA PHE A 7 8.09 15.78 13.14
C PHE A 7 9.15 16.87 13.39
N GLU A 8 8.81 18.14 13.15
CA GLU A 8 9.74 19.26 13.34
C GLU A 8 10.23 19.42 14.79
N GLN A 9 9.48 18.88 15.76
CA GLN A 9 9.83 18.91 17.18
C GLN A 9 10.44 17.58 17.65
N PHE A 10 10.44 16.55 16.80
CA PHE A 10 10.83 15.19 17.17
C PHE A 10 12.25 15.14 17.73
N ALA A 11 13.24 15.68 17.02
CA ALA A 11 14.64 15.57 17.44
C ALA A 11 14.90 16.27 18.78
N ALA A 12 14.31 17.44 18.98
CA ALA A 12 14.39 18.17 20.24
C ALA A 12 13.69 17.42 21.38
N ALA A 13 12.50 16.88 21.14
CA ALA A 13 11.75 16.10 22.11
C ALA A 13 12.47 14.80 22.49
N ALA A 14 13.00 14.05 21.52
CA ALA A 14 13.74 12.81 21.74
C ALA A 14 14.99 13.05 22.59
N LYS A 15 15.77 14.09 22.28
CA LYS A 15 16.96 14.47 23.07
C LYS A 15 16.60 14.90 24.49
N ARG A 16 15.55 15.72 24.65
CA ARG A 16 15.14 16.25 25.96
C ARG A 16 14.51 15.21 26.87
N VAL A 17 13.64 14.36 26.33
CA VAL A 17 12.83 13.41 27.10
C VAL A 17 13.58 12.10 27.33
N LEU A 18 14.38 11.65 26.35
CA LEU A 18 15.01 10.32 26.38
C LEU A 18 16.54 10.37 26.45
N GLY A 19 17.16 11.53 26.22
CA GLY A 19 18.61 11.60 25.97
C GLY A 19 19.02 10.85 24.70
N ALA A 20 18.08 10.61 23.78
CA ALA A 20 18.28 9.75 22.63
C ALA A 20 19.29 10.36 21.64
N ARG A 21 20.16 9.50 21.12
CA ARG A 21 21.09 9.79 20.01
C ARG A 21 20.66 9.16 18.70
N GLU A 22 19.76 8.19 18.79
CA GLU A 22 19.35 7.31 17.71
C GLU A 22 17.84 7.44 17.50
N ALA A 23 17.41 7.27 16.25
CA ALA A 23 16.02 7.20 15.86
C ALA A 23 15.82 6.08 14.83
N PHE A 24 14.68 5.42 14.92
CA PHE A 24 14.26 4.37 13.98
C PHE A 24 13.19 4.93 13.06
N VAL A 25 13.37 4.70 11.76
CA VAL A 25 12.50 5.21 10.71
C VAL A 25 11.95 4.03 9.91
N ALA A 26 10.62 3.94 9.86
CA ALA A 26 9.89 2.97 9.07
C ALA A 26 8.96 3.67 8.08
N ARG A 27 8.55 2.95 7.03
CA ARG A 27 7.48 3.40 6.13
C ARG A 27 6.16 3.45 6.89
N HIS A 28 5.34 4.43 6.57
CA HIS A 28 3.98 4.59 7.10
C HIS A 28 3.05 4.99 5.96
N PRO A 29 1.75 4.64 5.96
CA PRO A 29 0.82 4.98 4.88
C PRO A 29 0.79 6.47 4.49
N SER A 30 1.05 7.35 5.47
CA SER A 30 1.10 8.80 5.28
C SER A 30 2.51 9.39 5.15
N GLY A 31 3.54 8.56 4.95
CA GLY A 31 4.94 8.98 4.78
C GLY A 31 5.91 8.09 5.57
N ALA A 32 6.45 8.61 6.67
CA ALA A 32 7.38 7.88 7.52
C ALA A 32 6.97 7.95 9.00
N LEU A 33 7.07 6.81 9.69
CA LEU A 33 6.97 6.74 11.13
C LEU A 33 8.38 6.83 11.71
N VAL A 34 8.57 7.75 12.64
CA VAL A 34 9.83 7.97 13.32
C VAL A 34 9.65 7.75 14.80
N THR A 35 10.54 6.97 15.39
CA THR A 35 10.47 6.61 16.80
C THR A 35 11.84 6.68 17.45
N ALA A 36 11.87 7.07 18.72
CA ALA A 36 13.04 6.98 19.57
C ALA A 36 12.62 6.40 20.92
N SER A 37 13.47 5.57 21.50
CA SER A 37 13.30 5.01 22.84
C SER A 37 14.63 5.10 23.60
N SER A 38 14.59 4.88 24.91
CA SER A 38 15.78 4.74 25.73
C SER A 38 15.61 3.54 26.65
N SER A 39 16.69 2.81 26.90
CA SER A 39 16.69 1.65 27.80
C SER A 39 16.32 2.00 29.24
N THR A 40 16.49 3.26 29.64
CA THR A 40 16.20 3.76 30.98
C THR A 40 14.80 4.35 31.11
N ALA A 41 14.16 4.73 30.00
CA ALA A 41 12.84 5.35 29.99
C ALA A 41 11.78 4.38 29.48
N ARG A 42 10.67 4.21 30.20
CA ARG A 42 9.49 3.46 29.73
C ARG A 42 8.63 4.24 28.70
N THR A 43 9.27 5.16 28.00
CA THR A 43 8.64 6.13 27.10
C THR A 43 9.24 6.01 25.70
N VAL A 44 8.37 6.00 24.70
CA VAL A 44 8.73 6.15 23.29
C VAL A 44 8.31 7.54 22.84
N VAL A 45 9.19 8.24 22.12
CA VAL A 45 8.81 9.45 21.40
C VAL A 45 8.54 9.06 19.96
N ALA A 46 7.40 9.47 19.42
CA ALA A 46 6.98 9.12 18.06
C ALA A 46 6.55 10.37 17.28
N ALA A 47 6.80 10.37 15.98
CA ALA A 47 6.28 11.37 15.06
C ALA A 47 5.96 10.72 13.70
N VAL A 48 4.95 11.24 13.03
CA VAL A 48 4.66 10.91 11.64
C VAL A 48 5.14 12.06 10.78
N ALA A 49 5.93 11.74 9.76
CA ALA A 49 6.43 12.69 8.79
C ALA A 49 5.67 12.54 7.46
N PRO A 50 5.27 13.63 6.80
CA PRO A 50 4.48 13.59 5.57
C PRO A 50 5.33 13.30 4.31
N PHE A 51 6.53 12.76 4.46
CA PHE A 51 7.48 12.49 3.38
C PHE A 51 8.08 11.08 3.50
N PRO A 52 8.72 10.55 2.44
CA PRO A 52 9.29 9.20 2.44
C PRO A 52 10.38 9.00 3.50
N PRO A 53 10.64 7.74 3.92
CA PRO A 53 11.66 7.41 4.93
C PRO A 53 13.06 8.01 4.65
N GLU A 54 13.50 8.04 3.40
CA GLU A 54 14.81 8.59 3.03
C GLU A 54 14.96 10.08 3.38
N GLU A 55 13.92 10.86 3.10
CA GLU A 55 13.90 12.29 3.41
C GLU A 55 13.83 12.50 4.93
N ALA A 56 13.06 11.67 5.65
CA ALA A 56 13.02 11.70 7.11
C ALA A 56 14.39 11.41 7.72
N ARG A 57 15.09 10.39 7.24
CA ARG A 57 16.43 10.03 7.71
C ARG A 57 17.41 11.17 7.48
N LYS A 58 17.39 11.79 6.30
CA LYS A 58 18.25 12.94 5.98
C LYS A 58 18.05 14.08 6.98
N ARG A 59 16.81 14.50 7.21
CA ARG A 59 16.50 15.61 8.14
C ARG A 59 16.85 15.30 9.60
N LEU A 60 16.65 14.05 10.04
CA LEU A 60 17.03 13.63 11.38
C LEU A 60 18.55 13.60 11.57
N LYS A 61 19.30 13.17 10.53
CA LYS A 61 20.77 13.27 10.52
C LYS A 61 21.25 14.72 10.60
N GLU A 62 20.64 15.61 9.83
CA GLU A 62 20.91 17.06 9.91
C GLU A 62 20.60 17.64 11.30
N ALA A 63 19.56 17.12 11.98
CA ALA A 63 19.23 17.44 13.36
C ALA A 63 20.15 16.77 14.40
N GLY A 64 21.18 16.03 13.97
CA GLY A 64 22.17 15.39 14.81
C GLY A 64 21.65 14.15 15.54
N LEU A 65 20.80 13.36 14.90
CA LEU A 65 20.44 12.01 15.31
C LEU A 65 21.03 10.99 14.33
N GLU A 66 21.48 9.87 14.85
CA GLU A 66 21.75 8.70 14.02
C GLU A 66 20.44 8.01 13.67
N THR A 67 20.32 7.50 12.45
CA THR A 67 19.05 6.95 11.96
C THR A 67 19.21 5.52 11.50
N PHE A 68 18.33 4.65 11.98
CA PHE A 68 18.28 3.25 11.64
C PHE A 68 16.94 2.89 11.00
N GLU A 69 16.93 1.77 10.30
CA GLU A 69 15.70 1.14 9.85
C GLU A 69 15.11 0.28 10.95
N GLY A 70 13.80 0.38 11.16
CA GLY A 70 13.10 -0.52 12.09
C GLY A 70 11.80 0.07 12.62
N VAL A 71 10.95 -0.82 13.15
CA VAL A 71 9.70 -0.51 13.82
C VAL A 71 9.67 -1.23 15.17
N TRP A 72 9.08 -0.59 16.18
CA TRP A 72 8.87 -1.22 17.49
C TRP A 72 7.55 -1.99 17.44
N SER A 73 7.59 -3.30 17.67
CA SER A 73 6.37 -4.10 17.88
C SER A 73 6.28 -4.55 19.33
N ILE A 74 5.07 -4.51 19.89
CA ILE A 74 4.74 -5.05 21.22
C ILE A 74 4.26 -6.50 21.10
N GLU A 75 3.69 -6.88 19.96
CA GLU A 75 3.28 -8.23 19.62
C GLU A 75 4.45 -8.95 18.93
N GLY A 76 4.95 -10.00 19.58
CA GLY A 76 6.18 -10.69 19.18
C GLY A 76 6.09 -11.21 17.75
N LEU A 77 6.77 -10.56 16.81
CA LEU A 77 7.22 -11.05 15.50
C LEU A 77 6.18 -11.79 14.60
N THR A 78 4.87 -11.75 14.92
CA THR A 78 3.83 -12.46 14.16
C THR A 78 2.97 -11.55 13.28
N GLU A 79 3.23 -10.25 13.31
CA GLU A 79 2.58 -9.25 12.45
C GLU A 79 3.62 -8.42 11.68
N LEU A 80 4.75 -9.04 11.32
CA LEU A 80 5.47 -8.67 10.10
C LEU A 80 4.79 -9.33 8.89
N GLU A 81 3.45 -9.43 8.88
CA GLU A 81 2.75 -9.23 7.63
C GLU A 81 3.02 -7.79 7.28
N GLU A 82 4.11 -7.63 6.56
CA GLU A 82 4.46 -6.47 5.80
C GLU A 82 3.18 -5.78 5.30
N GLU A 83 2.78 -4.69 5.96
CA GLU A 83 2.33 -3.48 5.27
C GLU A 83 3.52 -2.93 4.43
N CYS A 84 4.22 -3.81 3.70
CA CYS A 84 4.78 -3.44 2.44
C CYS A 84 3.53 -3.16 1.61
N PRO A 85 3.28 -1.92 1.17
CA PRO A 85 2.32 -1.72 0.11
C PRO A 85 2.93 -2.43 -1.09
N ALA A 86 2.72 -3.74 -1.20
CA ALA A 86 2.95 -4.47 -2.43
C ALA A 86 2.23 -3.64 -3.47
N GLU A 87 3.00 -3.12 -4.41
CA GLU A 87 2.51 -2.23 -5.43
C GLU A 87 1.41 -2.98 -6.19
N THR A 88 0.17 -2.78 -5.75
CA THR A 88 -0.95 -3.61 -6.21
C THR A 88 -1.45 -3.06 -7.52
N TYR A 89 -1.47 -3.92 -8.52
CA TYR A 89 -2.08 -3.68 -9.81
C TYR A 89 -3.48 -4.25 -9.76
N VAL A 90 -4.47 -3.44 -10.11
CA VAL A 90 -5.86 -3.91 -10.24
C VAL A 90 -6.15 -4.11 -11.71
N VAL A 91 -6.60 -5.31 -12.07
CA VAL A 91 -7.05 -5.61 -13.43
C VAL A 91 -8.55 -5.69 -13.45
N ALA A 92 -9.16 -5.08 -14.47
CA ALA A 92 -10.57 -5.23 -14.76
C ALA A 92 -10.73 -5.68 -16.22
N ILE A 93 -11.50 -6.75 -16.43
CA ILE A 93 -11.79 -7.31 -17.74
C ILE A 93 -13.29 -7.26 -17.97
N GLY A 94 -13.71 -6.43 -18.93
CA GLY A 94 -15.08 -6.43 -19.42
C GLY A 94 -15.29 -7.58 -20.39
N TYR A 95 -16.36 -8.36 -20.20
CA TYR A 95 -16.72 -9.48 -21.05
C TYR A 95 -18.25 -9.54 -21.26
N GLU A 96 -18.68 -10.32 -22.24
CA GLU A 96 -20.08 -10.68 -22.45
C GLU A 96 -20.25 -12.18 -22.18
N SER A 97 -21.18 -12.54 -21.30
CA SER A 97 -21.47 -13.94 -21.01
C SER A 97 -22.15 -14.63 -22.19
N SER A 98 -22.21 -15.97 -22.17
CA SER A 98 -22.98 -16.76 -23.15
C SER A 98 -24.45 -16.34 -23.27
N ASP A 99 -25.05 -15.88 -22.17
CA ASP A 99 -26.43 -15.36 -22.15
C ASP A 99 -26.58 -13.91 -22.68
N GLY A 100 -25.52 -13.32 -23.25
CA GLY A 100 -25.53 -11.94 -23.77
C GLY A 100 -25.56 -10.85 -22.69
N LYS A 101 -25.16 -11.18 -21.45
CA LYS A 101 -25.12 -10.20 -20.34
C LYS A 101 -23.70 -9.64 -20.20
N PRO A 102 -23.55 -8.32 -20.02
CA PRO A 102 -22.25 -7.72 -19.74
C PRO A 102 -21.79 -8.11 -18.33
N GLY A 103 -20.52 -8.48 -18.21
CA GLY A 103 -19.84 -8.82 -16.97
C GLY A 103 -18.52 -8.06 -16.84
N VAL A 104 -18.05 -7.92 -15.60
CA VAL A 104 -16.71 -7.41 -15.30
C VAL A 104 -16.05 -8.35 -14.31
N TRP A 105 -14.90 -8.89 -14.70
CA TRP A 105 -14.03 -9.63 -13.81
C TRP A 105 -12.97 -8.67 -13.26
N VAL A 106 -12.68 -8.76 -11.95
CA VAL A 106 -11.74 -7.87 -11.27
C VAL A 106 -10.83 -8.68 -10.38
N ASP A 107 -9.52 -8.42 -10.47
CA ASP A 107 -8.52 -9.11 -9.65
C ASP A 107 -7.31 -8.21 -9.35
N ALA A 108 -6.49 -8.62 -8.39
CA ALA A 108 -5.34 -7.90 -7.87
C ALA A 108 -4.04 -8.69 -8.05
N PHE A 109 -2.99 -8.00 -8.52
CA PHE A 109 -1.67 -8.58 -8.78
C PHE A 109 -0.59 -7.81 -8.02
N ALA A 110 0.40 -8.53 -7.48
CA ALA A 110 1.53 -7.95 -6.75
C ALA A 110 2.58 -7.29 -7.68
N GLU A 111 2.59 -7.66 -8.96
CA GLU A 111 3.46 -7.12 -10.01
C GLU A 111 2.62 -6.75 -11.22
N LEU A 112 3.14 -5.90 -12.13
CA LEU A 112 2.43 -5.50 -13.34
C LEU A 112 2.15 -6.74 -14.22
N PRO A 113 0.90 -7.21 -14.35
CA PRO A 113 0.62 -8.35 -15.18
C PRO A 113 0.62 -7.93 -16.66
N THR A 114 0.95 -8.87 -17.53
CA THR A 114 0.61 -8.76 -18.95
C THR A 114 -0.88 -9.03 -19.16
N GLN A 115 -1.43 -8.56 -20.29
CA GLN A 115 -2.82 -8.84 -20.65
C GLN A 115 -3.10 -10.35 -20.73
N VAL A 116 -2.15 -11.14 -21.24
CA VAL A 116 -2.28 -12.59 -21.34
C VAL A 116 -2.33 -13.25 -19.96
N GLN A 117 -1.51 -12.79 -19.01
CA GLN A 117 -1.55 -13.30 -17.63
C GLN A 117 -2.89 -13.00 -16.96
N ALA A 118 -3.43 -11.79 -17.14
CA ALA A 118 -4.74 -11.44 -16.60
C ALA A 118 -5.88 -12.26 -17.21
N LEU A 119 -5.87 -12.45 -18.54
CA LEU A 119 -6.87 -13.28 -19.22
C LEU A 119 -6.78 -14.75 -18.79
N LYS A 120 -5.56 -15.24 -18.56
CA LYS A 120 -5.35 -16.60 -18.09
C LYS A 120 -5.87 -16.80 -16.67
N ALA A 121 -5.63 -15.85 -15.78
CA ALA A 121 -6.17 -15.87 -14.42
C ALA A 121 -7.71 -15.92 -14.43
N MET A 122 -8.34 -15.04 -15.22
CA MET A 122 -9.80 -15.06 -15.42
C MET A 122 -10.29 -16.41 -15.97
N TYR A 123 -9.63 -16.96 -16.98
CA TYR A 123 -10.00 -18.26 -17.56
C TYR A 123 -9.91 -19.38 -16.52
N GLU A 124 -8.84 -19.40 -15.72
CA GLU A 124 -8.65 -20.40 -14.66
C GLU A 124 -9.74 -20.29 -13.60
N GLU A 125 -10.05 -19.08 -13.13
CA GLU A 125 -11.13 -18.84 -12.16
C GLU A 125 -12.49 -19.29 -12.71
N LEU A 126 -12.87 -18.88 -13.92
CA LEU A 126 -14.16 -19.27 -14.52
C LEU A 126 -14.26 -20.78 -14.73
N ARG A 127 -13.13 -21.45 -14.97
CA ARG A 127 -13.09 -22.91 -15.09
C ARG A 127 -13.23 -23.59 -13.73
N GLU A 128 -12.64 -23.01 -12.68
CA GLU A 128 -12.73 -23.50 -11.30
C GLU A 128 -14.13 -23.31 -10.71
N THR A 129 -14.80 -22.19 -11.00
CA THR A 129 -16.18 -21.92 -10.56
C THR A 129 -17.23 -22.68 -11.38
N GLY A 130 -16.84 -23.28 -12.51
CA GLY A 130 -17.74 -23.99 -13.42
C GLY A 130 -18.59 -23.06 -14.29
N GLU A 131 -18.26 -21.77 -14.34
CA GLU A 131 -18.90 -20.78 -15.21
C GLU A 131 -18.44 -20.90 -16.67
N LEU A 132 -17.30 -21.56 -16.91
CA LEU A 132 -16.81 -21.90 -18.24
C LEU A 132 -17.13 -23.36 -18.60
N SER A 133 -17.70 -23.57 -19.79
CA SER A 133 -17.77 -24.90 -20.42
C SER A 133 -16.36 -25.41 -20.80
N GLU A 134 -16.24 -26.64 -21.32
CA GLU A 134 -14.94 -27.20 -21.77
C GLU A 134 -14.41 -26.52 -23.05
N VAL A 135 -14.15 -25.23 -22.96
CA VAL A 135 -13.59 -24.39 -24.02
C VAL A 135 -12.08 -24.25 -23.81
N SER A 136 -11.31 -24.26 -24.89
CA SER A 136 -9.87 -23.99 -24.79
C SER A 136 -9.61 -22.51 -24.47
N PHE A 137 -8.43 -22.22 -23.90
CA PHE A 137 -8.04 -20.83 -23.61
C PHE A 137 -7.98 -19.96 -24.88
N GLU A 138 -7.49 -20.49 -26.00
CA GLU A 138 -7.43 -19.74 -27.27
C GLU A 138 -8.83 -19.35 -27.75
N GLU A 139 -9.78 -20.26 -27.61
CA GLU A 139 -11.16 -20.02 -28.01
C GLU A 139 -11.89 -19.09 -27.04
N PHE A 140 -11.60 -19.17 -25.74
CA PHE A 140 -12.01 -18.18 -24.75
C PHE A 140 -11.54 -16.76 -25.11
N VAL A 141 -10.25 -16.58 -25.39
CA VAL A 141 -9.69 -15.27 -25.77
C VAL A 141 -10.34 -14.72 -27.05
N ARG A 142 -10.60 -15.59 -28.04
CA ARG A 142 -11.25 -15.20 -29.29
C ARG A 142 -12.71 -14.77 -29.08
N LEU A 143 -13.44 -15.45 -28.20
CA LEU A 143 -14.87 -15.21 -27.97
C LEU A 143 -15.14 -14.00 -27.08
N ALA A 144 -14.27 -13.74 -26.10
CA ALA A 144 -14.61 -12.84 -25.01
C ALA A 144 -14.59 -11.33 -25.38
N ASN A 145 -14.17 -10.95 -26.60
CA ASN A 145 -14.09 -9.56 -27.10
C ASN A 145 -13.63 -8.56 -26.00
N VAL A 146 -12.56 -8.95 -25.31
CA VAL A 146 -12.21 -8.44 -23.99
C VAL A 146 -11.60 -7.06 -24.04
N ASN A 147 -12.11 -6.18 -23.19
CA ASN A 147 -11.42 -4.94 -22.85
C ASN A 147 -10.69 -5.14 -21.53
N VAL A 148 -9.37 -5.24 -21.59
CA VAL A 148 -8.50 -5.39 -20.41
C VAL A 148 -7.98 -4.02 -19.99
N VAL A 149 -8.28 -3.62 -18.75
CA VAL A 149 -7.74 -2.41 -18.14
C VAL A 149 -6.88 -2.81 -16.95
N ILE A 150 -5.65 -2.32 -16.92
CA ILE A 150 -4.71 -2.54 -15.81
C ILE A 150 -4.44 -1.19 -15.16
N VAL A 151 -4.79 -1.07 -13.88
CA VAL A 151 -4.61 0.14 -13.09
C VAL A 151 -3.39 -0.02 -12.20
N SER A 152 -2.40 0.84 -12.44
CA SER A 152 -1.18 0.88 -11.65
C SER A 152 -1.41 1.45 -10.24
N PRO A 153 -0.53 1.13 -9.28
CA PRO A 153 -0.57 1.71 -7.94
C PRO A 153 -0.55 3.24 -7.93
N ALA A 154 0.20 3.85 -8.84
CA ALA A 154 0.26 5.31 -8.98
C ALA A 154 -1.09 5.90 -9.40
N GLN A 155 -1.79 5.25 -10.34
CA GLN A 155 -3.12 5.66 -10.78
C GLN A 155 -4.16 5.46 -9.66
N LEU A 156 -4.10 4.36 -8.92
CA LEU A 156 -4.96 4.12 -7.75
C LEU A 156 -4.82 5.25 -6.72
N ARG A 157 -3.58 5.63 -6.38
CA ARG A 157 -3.32 6.77 -5.49
C ARG A 157 -3.87 8.09 -6.05
N GLY A 158 -3.74 8.31 -7.36
CA GLY A 158 -4.31 9.46 -8.05
C GLY A 158 -5.84 9.51 -7.93
N PHE A 159 -6.52 8.38 -8.17
CA PHE A 159 -7.98 8.27 -8.06
C PHE A 159 -8.47 8.51 -6.65
N LEU A 160 -7.79 7.96 -5.64
CA LEU A 160 -8.10 8.20 -4.23
C LEU A 160 -7.96 9.68 -3.89
N SER A 161 -6.84 10.29 -4.28
CA SER A 161 -6.58 11.72 -4.03
C SER A 161 -7.66 12.61 -4.66
N ALA A 162 -8.06 12.32 -5.91
CA ALA A 162 -9.10 13.07 -6.61
C ALA A 162 -10.50 12.93 -5.97
N LYS A 163 -10.84 11.74 -5.46
CA LYS A 163 -12.11 11.50 -4.76
C LYS A 163 -12.15 12.20 -3.40
N THR A 164 -11.06 12.19 -2.65
CA THR A 164 -10.96 12.88 -1.35
C THR A 164 -10.96 14.39 -1.50
N ALA A 165 -10.40 14.92 -2.60
CA ALA A 165 -10.39 16.36 -2.90
C ALA A 165 -11.72 16.91 -3.41
N ARG A 166 -12.65 16.06 -3.89
CA ARG A 166 -14.04 16.46 -4.19
C ARG A 166 -14.89 16.29 -2.93
N PRO A 167 -15.20 17.36 -2.17
CA PRO A 167 -16.23 17.25 -1.14
C PRO A 167 -17.54 16.83 -1.80
N ALA A 168 -18.32 16.02 -1.08
CA ALA A 168 -19.61 15.47 -1.47
C ALA A 168 -20.67 16.57 -1.74
N ASN A 169 -20.52 17.31 -2.83
CA ASN A 169 -21.54 18.18 -3.39
C ASN A 169 -22.07 17.49 -4.65
N LEU A 170 -22.90 16.47 -4.47
CA LEU A 170 -23.85 15.93 -5.44
C LEU A 170 -24.77 14.95 -4.68
N ALA A 171 -25.46 15.46 -3.67
CA ALA A 171 -26.67 14.86 -3.12
C ALA A 171 -27.79 15.91 -3.25
N SER A 172 -28.33 16.00 -4.45
CA SER A 172 -29.60 16.67 -4.78
C SER A 172 -30.02 16.27 -6.17
#